data_AF-A0A1Y5I144-F1
#
_entry.id   AF-A0A1Y5I144-F1
#
_cell.length_a   1.000
_cell.length_b   1.000
_cell.length_c   1.000
_cell.angle_alpha   90.00
_cell.angle_beta   90.00
_cell.angle_gamma   90.00
#
_symmetry.space_group_name_H-M   'P 1'
#
loop_
_entity.id
_entity.type
_entity.pdbx_description
1 polymer ?
#
loop_
_entity_poly.entity_id
_entity_poly.type
_entity_poly.pdbx_seq_one_letter_code
_entity_poly.pdbx_strand_id
1 'polypeptide(L)'
;MLLPHLEEVTSAEAYKWLFDAGASTYDTGAGGASQSWFVEEYRKRGIEFNRIIGWEAAQTNPKTQWDVVPADIKRKTSWYNIAASSDVGHADNPLTFIKTMTKPEDYVVFKLDIDTPDVEVALVEQILNDTEIQSLIDEFYFEHHVMGSPMQWHGWSDLRGSTAKWSSIEDSYMIFSLLREKGIRAHSWV
;
A
#
# COMPACT_ATOMS: atom_id res chain seq x y z
N MET A 1 5.74 -7.57 13.57
CA MET A 1 4.58 -6.72 13.23
C MET A 1 3.37 -7.24 13.97
N LEU A 2 2.71 -6.39 14.76
CA LEU A 2 1.47 -6.72 15.47
C LEU A 2 0.33 -6.09 14.68
N LEU A 3 -0.38 -6.88 13.89
CA LEU A 3 -1.65 -6.46 13.30
C LEU A 3 -2.70 -6.31 14.42
N PRO A 4 -3.68 -5.42 14.28
CA PRO A 4 -4.77 -5.33 15.23
C PRO A 4 -5.78 -6.46 15.05
N HIS A 5 -6.53 -6.77 16.10
CA HIS A 5 -7.73 -7.60 16.02
C HIS A 5 -8.96 -6.74 15.68
N LEU A 6 -10.00 -7.34 15.10
CA LEU A 6 -11.23 -6.63 14.70
C LEU A 6 -11.80 -5.71 15.80
N GLU A 7 -11.78 -6.18 17.05
CA GLU A 7 -12.30 -5.47 18.23
C GLU A 7 -11.52 -4.19 18.56
N GLU A 8 -10.29 -4.06 18.07
CA GLU A 8 -9.36 -2.98 18.40
C GLU A 8 -9.44 -1.79 17.43
N VAL A 9 -10.02 -1.99 16.24
CA VAL A 9 -9.87 -1.03 15.14
C VAL A 9 -11.15 -0.56 14.48
N THR A 10 -12.28 -1.26 14.64
CA THR A 10 -13.47 -0.89 13.88
C THR A 10 -14.76 -1.06 14.67
N SER A 11 -15.70 -0.13 14.48
CA SER A 11 -17.11 -0.45 14.78
C SER A 11 -17.61 -1.51 13.79
N ALA A 12 -18.64 -2.27 14.17
CA ALA A 12 -19.22 -3.29 13.28
C ALA A 12 -19.66 -2.72 11.92
N GLU A 13 -20.01 -1.42 11.86
CA GLU A 13 -20.50 -0.74 10.67
C GLU A 13 -19.41 -0.09 9.80
N ALA A 14 -18.17 0.01 10.28
CA ALA A 14 -17.05 0.55 9.51
C ALA A 14 -16.77 -0.28 8.26
N TYR A 15 -16.47 0.37 7.13
CA TYR A 15 -16.08 -0.34 5.92
C TYR A 15 -14.57 -0.60 5.95
N LYS A 16 -14.14 -1.81 5.56
CA LYS A 16 -12.74 -2.23 5.60
C LYS A 16 -12.14 -2.21 4.18
N TRP A 17 -11.11 -1.40 3.99
CA TRP A 17 -10.49 -1.15 2.69
C TRP A 17 -9.06 -1.67 2.64
N LEU A 18 -8.68 -2.21 1.48
CA LEU A 18 -7.29 -2.40 1.09
C LEU A 18 -7.03 -1.63 -0.20
N PHE A 19 -6.04 -0.73 -0.15
CA PHE A 19 -5.46 -0.08 -1.31
C PHE A 19 -4.05 -0.64 -1.53
N ASP A 20 -3.77 -1.15 -2.71
CA ASP A 20 -2.52 -1.86 -3.04
C ASP A 20 -1.89 -1.22 -4.29
N ALA A 21 -0.96 -0.29 -4.08
CA ALA A 21 -0.19 0.31 -5.16
C ALA A 21 1.03 -0.58 -5.45
N GLY A 22 1.08 -1.10 -6.69
CA GLY A 22 1.98 -2.16 -7.15
C GLY A 22 1.54 -3.53 -6.67
N ALA A 23 0.29 -3.83 -6.99
CA ALA A 23 -0.41 -5.03 -6.54
C ALA A 23 0.11 -6.33 -7.16
N SER A 24 0.98 -6.26 -8.18
CA SER A 24 1.41 -7.43 -8.96
C SER A 24 0.18 -8.25 -9.37
N THR A 25 0.22 -9.56 -9.13
CA THR A 25 -0.96 -10.42 -9.19
C THR A 25 -1.34 -10.97 -7.82
N TYR A 26 -2.54 -11.52 -7.69
CA TYR A 26 -3.09 -11.93 -6.40
C TYR A 26 -2.20 -12.92 -5.62
N ASP A 27 -1.68 -13.95 -6.27
CA ASP A 27 -0.88 -15.03 -5.66
C ASP A 27 0.58 -15.07 -6.11
N THR A 28 1.04 -14.10 -6.91
CA THR A 28 2.44 -13.98 -7.34
C THR A 28 2.93 -12.54 -7.44
N GLY A 29 4.22 -12.35 -7.14
CA GLY A 29 4.95 -11.08 -7.26
C GLY A 29 6.45 -11.33 -7.07
N ALA A 30 7.29 -10.39 -7.52
CA ALA A 30 8.76 -10.53 -7.43
C ALA A 30 9.25 -10.60 -5.96
N GLY A 31 8.58 -9.87 -5.06
CA GLY A 31 8.74 -9.96 -3.59
C GLY A 31 7.77 -10.93 -2.89
N GLY A 32 6.94 -11.65 -3.65
CA GLY A 32 5.86 -12.48 -3.14
C GLY A 32 4.46 -11.91 -3.41
N ALA A 33 3.44 -12.66 -3.02
CA ALA A 33 2.04 -12.32 -3.28
C ALA A 33 1.47 -11.35 -2.23
N SER A 34 1.62 -10.04 -2.46
CA SER A 34 1.16 -9.02 -1.49
C SER A 34 -0.32 -9.14 -1.21
N GLN A 35 -1.15 -9.21 -2.25
CA GLN A 35 -2.60 -9.13 -2.12
C GLN A 35 -3.19 -10.32 -1.35
N SER A 36 -2.76 -11.56 -1.66
CA SER A 36 -3.19 -12.74 -0.89
C SER A 36 -2.68 -12.70 0.55
N TRP A 37 -1.45 -12.23 0.79
CA TRP A 37 -0.90 -12.09 2.14
C TRP A 37 -1.75 -11.15 3.00
N PHE A 38 -2.10 -9.95 2.48
CA PHE A 38 -2.96 -9.01 3.20
C PHE A 38 -4.32 -9.63 3.52
N VAL A 39 -4.95 -10.25 2.52
CA VAL A 39 -6.25 -10.91 2.71
C VAL A 39 -6.16 -11.98 3.81
N GLU A 40 -5.17 -12.86 3.74
CA GLU A 40 -5.04 -14.00 4.67
C GLU A 40 -4.65 -13.57 6.08
N GLU A 41 -3.72 -12.64 6.24
CA GLU A 41 -3.25 -12.20 7.55
C GLU A 41 -4.33 -11.40 8.29
N TYR A 42 -5.06 -10.51 7.60
CA TYR A 42 -6.16 -9.77 8.22
C TYR A 42 -7.34 -10.69 8.55
N ARG A 43 -7.62 -11.69 7.72
CA ARG A 43 -8.60 -12.74 8.01
C ARG A 43 -8.31 -13.50 9.30
N LYS A 44 -7.05 -13.85 9.54
CA LYS A 44 -6.62 -14.51 10.79
C LYS A 44 -6.91 -13.63 12.02
N ARG A 45 -7.07 -12.32 11.84
CA ARG A 45 -7.42 -11.35 12.89
C ARG A 45 -8.92 -11.01 12.94
N GLY A 46 -9.74 -11.67 12.14
CA GLY A 46 -11.18 -11.42 12.03
C GLY A 46 -11.53 -10.21 11.18
N ILE A 47 -10.57 -9.62 10.47
CA ILE A 47 -10.79 -8.46 9.60
C ILE A 47 -11.00 -8.96 8.18
N GLU A 48 -12.20 -8.77 7.66
CA GLU A 48 -12.54 -9.05 6.28
C GLU A 48 -12.67 -7.76 5.48
N PHE A 49 -11.84 -7.61 4.45
CA PHE A 49 -11.97 -6.47 3.55
C PHE A 49 -13.32 -6.50 2.84
N ASN A 50 -13.98 -5.35 2.81
CA ASN A 50 -15.19 -5.14 2.06
C ASN A 50 -14.87 -4.75 0.61
N ARG A 51 -13.75 -4.04 0.40
CA ARG A 51 -13.28 -3.64 -0.93
C ARG A 51 -11.75 -3.63 -1.00
N ILE A 52 -11.25 -4.06 -2.15
CA ILE A 52 -9.83 -4.07 -2.48
C ILE A 52 -9.64 -3.31 -3.78
N ILE A 53 -8.72 -2.35 -3.81
CA ILE A 53 -8.35 -1.59 -5.00
C ILE A 53 -6.85 -1.78 -5.25
N GLY A 54 -6.47 -2.26 -6.43
CA GLY A 54 -5.08 -2.50 -6.80
C GLY A 54 -4.66 -1.77 -8.07
N TRP A 55 -3.41 -1.32 -8.12
CA TRP A 55 -2.76 -0.75 -9.32
C TRP A 55 -1.53 -1.58 -9.67
N GLU A 56 -1.38 -1.92 -10.95
CA GLU A 56 -0.22 -2.64 -11.46
C GLU A 56 0.22 -2.06 -12.81
N ALA A 57 1.45 -1.56 -12.85
CA ALA A 57 2.00 -0.91 -14.04
C ALA A 57 2.42 -1.94 -15.12
N ALA A 58 2.90 -3.11 -14.72
CA ALA A 58 3.36 -4.15 -15.63
C ALA A 58 2.19 -4.78 -16.38
N GLN A 59 2.21 -4.71 -17.71
CA GLN A 59 1.17 -5.30 -18.54
C GLN A 59 1.00 -6.79 -18.23
N THR A 60 -0.19 -7.16 -17.77
CA THR A 60 -0.50 -8.50 -17.29
C THR A 60 -1.76 -9.01 -17.98
N ASN A 61 -1.73 -10.28 -18.38
CA ASN A 61 -2.91 -10.93 -18.92
C ASN A 61 -3.98 -11.02 -17.82
N PRO A 62 -5.22 -10.54 -18.05
CA PRO A 62 -6.29 -10.62 -17.05
C PRO A 62 -6.53 -12.05 -16.54
N LYS A 63 -6.28 -13.07 -17.36
CA LYS A 63 -6.38 -14.47 -16.94
C LYS A 63 -5.37 -14.81 -15.83
N THR A 64 -4.15 -14.32 -15.93
CA THR A 64 -3.10 -14.50 -14.90
C THR A 64 -3.53 -13.91 -13.57
N GLN A 65 -4.11 -12.70 -13.58
CA GLN A 65 -4.61 -12.09 -12.35
C GLN A 65 -5.85 -12.80 -11.81
N TRP A 66 -6.86 -13.05 -12.66
CA TRP A 66 -8.18 -13.40 -12.18
C TRP A 66 -8.44 -14.89 -12.01
N ASP A 67 -7.72 -15.81 -12.66
CA ASP A 67 -7.98 -17.25 -12.52
C ASP A 67 -7.68 -17.78 -11.12
N VAL A 68 -6.72 -17.15 -10.43
CA VAL A 68 -6.23 -17.55 -9.11
C VAL A 68 -6.99 -16.89 -7.95
N VAL A 69 -7.68 -15.77 -8.19
CA VAL A 69 -8.39 -15.02 -7.15
C VAL A 69 -9.63 -15.79 -6.66
N PRO A 70 -9.75 -16.07 -5.35
CA PRO A 70 -10.93 -16.69 -4.76
C PRO A 70 -12.22 -15.94 -5.09
N ALA A 71 -13.33 -16.67 -5.25
CA ALA A 71 -14.57 -16.10 -5.78
C ALA A 71 -15.14 -14.94 -4.93
N ASP A 72 -15.00 -15.02 -3.61
CA ASP A 72 -15.44 -14.00 -2.66
C ASP A 72 -14.55 -12.75 -2.70
N ILE A 73 -13.24 -12.92 -2.93
CA ILE A 73 -12.28 -11.81 -3.11
C ILE A 73 -12.47 -11.14 -4.46
N LYS A 74 -12.68 -11.93 -5.52
CA LYS A 74 -12.88 -11.43 -6.89
C LYS A 74 -14.02 -10.43 -6.98
N ARG A 75 -15.12 -10.67 -6.26
CA ARG A 75 -16.30 -9.78 -6.23
C ARG A 75 -16.04 -8.44 -5.54
N LYS A 76 -15.06 -8.39 -4.64
CA LYS A 76 -14.72 -7.20 -3.85
C LYS A 76 -13.54 -6.44 -4.43
N THR A 77 -12.84 -7.00 -5.41
CA THR A 77 -11.60 -6.43 -5.95
C THR A 77 -11.87 -5.63 -7.22
N SER A 78 -11.30 -4.44 -7.30
CA SER A 78 -10.99 -3.77 -8.57
C SER A 78 -9.49 -3.73 -8.73
N TRP A 79 -8.99 -4.19 -9.86
CA TRP A 79 -7.58 -4.26 -10.15
C TRP A 79 -7.35 -3.57 -11.50
N TYR A 80 -6.53 -2.53 -11.49
CA TYR A 80 -6.26 -1.68 -12.64
C TYR A 80 -4.86 -1.96 -13.16
N ASN A 81 -4.75 -2.43 -14.40
CA ASN A 81 -3.46 -2.63 -15.06
C ASN A 81 -2.90 -1.32 -15.63
N ILE A 82 -2.75 -0.34 -14.76
CA ILE A 82 -2.24 0.99 -15.04
C ILE A 82 -1.30 1.41 -13.90
N ALA A 83 -0.32 2.26 -14.20
CA ALA A 83 0.55 2.81 -13.18
C ALA A 83 -0.22 3.78 -12.26
N ALA A 84 0.12 3.77 -10.98
CA ALA A 84 -0.33 4.78 -10.04
C ALA A 84 0.31 6.14 -10.37
N SER A 85 -0.47 7.22 -10.27
CA SER A 85 0.05 8.59 -10.44
C SER A 85 0.40 9.22 -9.10
N SER A 86 1.49 9.99 -9.05
CA SER A 86 1.83 10.87 -7.93
C SER A 86 1.23 12.27 -8.05
N ASP A 87 0.54 12.61 -9.14
CA ASP A 87 -0.03 13.94 -9.31
C ASP A 87 -1.25 14.13 -8.41
N VAL A 88 -1.25 15.21 -7.61
CA VAL A 88 -2.33 15.51 -6.66
C VAL A 88 -3.66 15.68 -7.40
N GLY A 89 -4.68 14.91 -7.00
CA GLY A 89 -6.02 14.95 -7.60
C GLY A 89 -6.14 14.20 -8.93
N HIS A 90 -5.08 13.54 -9.41
CA HIS A 90 -5.14 12.75 -10.63
C HIS A 90 -6.07 11.54 -10.48
N ALA A 91 -6.76 11.18 -11.56
CA ALA A 91 -7.76 10.10 -11.56
C ALA A 91 -7.18 8.72 -11.20
N ASP A 92 -5.87 8.54 -11.33
CA ASP A 92 -5.12 7.31 -11.03
C ASP A 92 -4.19 7.45 -9.81
N ASN A 93 -4.32 8.54 -9.04
CA ASN A 93 -3.57 8.71 -7.80
C ASN A 93 -4.28 7.95 -6.65
N PRO A 94 -3.64 6.96 -5.99
CA PRO A 94 -4.27 6.18 -4.92
C PRO A 94 -4.81 7.01 -3.77
N LEU A 95 -4.17 8.13 -3.44
CA LEU A 95 -4.62 9.03 -2.37
C LEU A 95 -5.88 9.79 -2.78
N THR A 96 -6.09 10.04 -4.07
CA THR A 96 -7.36 10.59 -4.57
C THR A 96 -8.49 9.58 -4.40
N PHE A 97 -8.24 8.28 -4.62
CA PHE A 97 -9.21 7.23 -4.30
C PHE A 97 -9.53 7.18 -2.81
N ILE A 98 -8.51 7.18 -1.96
CA ILE A 98 -8.71 7.15 -0.50
C ILE A 98 -9.61 8.31 -0.07
N LYS A 99 -9.26 9.56 -0.42
CA LYS A 99 -10.05 10.75 -0.07
C LYS A 99 -11.49 10.72 -0.59
N THR A 100 -11.74 10.13 -1.75
CA THR A 100 -13.07 10.16 -2.39
C THR A 100 -13.95 8.99 -2.00
N MET A 101 -13.38 7.88 -1.55
CA MET A 101 -14.11 6.64 -1.31
C MET A 101 -14.27 6.28 0.15
N THR A 102 -13.39 6.79 1.02
CA THR A 102 -13.37 6.44 2.44
C THR A 102 -13.83 7.60 3.31
N LYS A 103 -14.04 7.30 4.59
CA LYS A 103 -14.39 8.25 5.64
C LYS A 103 -13.60 7.90 6.90
N PRO A 104 -13.44 8.83 7.86
CA PRO A 104 -12.63 8.59 9.05
C PRO A 104 -13.09 7.42 9.94
N GLU A 105 -14.35 6.96 9.80
CA GLU A 105 -14.86 5.81 10.54
C GLU A 105 -14.56 4.46 9.87
N ASP A 106 -14.10 4.48 8.61
CA ASP A 106 -13.67 3.28 7.92
C ASP A 106 -12.30 2.82 8.43
N TYR A 107 -11.95 1.57 8.13
CA TYR A 107 -10.64 1.02 8.41
C TYR A 107 -9.86 0.84 7.12
N VAL A 108 -8.75 1.57 6.99
CA VAL A 108 -8.02 1.68 5.72
C VAL A 108 -6.60 1.15 5.84
N VAL A 109 -6.33 0.10 5.07
CA VAL A 109 -4.98 -0.43 4.85
C VAL A 109 -4.48 0.06 3.50
N PHE A 110 -3.33 0.72 3.48
CA PHE A 110 -2.67 1.16 2.25
C PHE A 110 -1.27 0.56 2.14
N LYS A 111 -1.00 -0.16 1.06
CA LYS A 111 0.33 -0.65 0.68
C LYS A 111 0.87 0.16 -0.50
N LEU A 112 2.12 0.59 -0.39
CA LEU A 112 2.88 1.32 -1.40
C LEU A 112 4.20 0.60 -1.67
N ASP A 113 4.31 0.02 -2.86
CA ASP A 113 5.52 -0.64 -3.39
C ASP A 113 5.28 -0.78 -4.90
N ILE A 114 5.83 0.14 -5.69
CA ILE A 114 5.62 0.30 -7.15
C ILE A 114 6.95 0.32 -7.93
N ASP A 115 8.05 -0.08 -7.29
CA ASP A 115 9.42 -0.11 -7.86
C ASP A 115 9.89 1.22 -8.49
N THR A 116 9.26 2.34 -8.11
CA THR A 116 9.54 3.68 -8.67
C THR A 116 9.74 4.69 -7.54
N PRO A 117 10.97 4.81 -6.99
CA PRO A 117 11.21 5.55 -5.75
C PRO A 117 10.74 7.00 -5.76
N ASP A 118 10.88 7.72 -6.88
CA ASP A 118 10.43 9.11 -7.01
C ASP A 118 8.91 9.26 -6.84
N VAL A 119 8.13 8.32 -7.39
CA VAL A 119 6.66 8.32 -7.30
C VAL A 119 6.23 7.94 -5.89
N GLU A 120 6.88 6.94 -5.29
CA GLU A 120 6.62 6.52 -3.90
C GLU A 120 6.86 7.64 -2.90
N VAL A 121 8.01 8.30 -3.00
CA VAL A 121 8.39 9.41 -2.13
C VAL A 121 7.41 10.58 -2.31
N ALA A 122 7.01 10.90 -3.54
CA ALA A 122 6.01 11.95 -3.79
C ALA A 122 4.64 11.64 -3.18
N LEU A 123 4.23 10.36 -3.12
CA LEU A 123 3.00 9.94 -2.44
C LEU A 123 3.14 10.02 -0.91
N VAL A 124 4.29 9.61 -0.36
CA VAL A 124 4.57 9.74 1.08
C VAL A 124 4.58 11.21 1.50
N GLU A 125 5.15 12.10 0.69
CA GLU A 125 5.11 13.55 0.93
C GLU A 125 3.67 14.09 0.98
N GLN A 126 2.79 13.61 0.11
CA GLN A 126 1.37 13.98 0.17
C GLN A 126 0.74 13.52 1.49
N ILE A 127 0.97 12.28 1.91
CA ILE A 127 0.47 11.76 3.20
C ILE A 127 0.97 12.64 4.35
N LEU A 128 2.26 12.99 4.38
CA LEU A 128 2.85 13.78 5.46
C LEU A 128 2.35 15.23 5.53
N ASN A 129 1.86 15.77 4.41
CA ASN A 129 1.44 17.17 4.29
C ASN A 129 -0.09 17.37 4.23
N ASP A 130 -0.88 16.32 4.14
CA ASP A 130 -2.35 16.39 4.09
C ASP A 130 -2.99 15.74 5.33
N THR A 131 -3.53 16.57 6.23
CA THR A 131 -4.18 16.12 7.46
C THR A 131 -5.45 15.31 7.22
N GLU A 132 -6.14 15.53 6.09
CA GLU A 132 -7.32 14.74 5.73
C GLU A 132 -6.89 13.31 5.39
N ILE A 133 -5.86 13.14 4.57
CA ILE A 133 -5.30 11.82 4.25
C ILE A 133 -4.81 11.11 5.53
N GLN A 134 -4.14 11.84 6.41
CA GLN A 134 -3.64 11.29 7.69
C GLN A 134 -4.77 10.71 8.54
N SER A 135 -5.94 11.35 8.54
CA SER A 135 -7.11 10.86 9.29
C SER A 135 -7.83 9.68 8.64
N LEU A 136 -7.50 9.36 7.38
CA LEU A 136 -8.17 8.33 6.61
C LEU A 136 -7.36 7.03 6.52
N ILE A 137 -6.07 7.01 6.89
CA ILE A 137 -5.20 5.83 6.77
C ILE A 137 -4.86 5.29 8.15
N ASP A 138 -5.25 4.05 8.40
CA ASP A 138 -4.98 3.36 9.66
C ASP A 138 -3.65 2.63 9.66
N GLU A 139 -3.44 1.81 8.62
CA GLU A 139 -2.25 1.00 8.43
C GLU A 139 -1.60 1.38 7.12
N PHE A 140 -0.29 1.67 7.17
CA PHE A 140 0.48 2.00 5.98
C PHE A 140 1.68 1.08 5.85
N TYR A 141 1.76 0.37 4.73
CA TYR A 141 2.85 -0.53 4.41
C TYR A 141 3.65 0.08 3.27
N PHE A 142 4.94 0.28 3.49
CA PHE A 142 5.78 0.97 2.52
C PHE A 142 7.10 0.25 2.33
N GLU A 143 7.40 -0.14 1.09
CA GLU A 143 8.71 -0.61 0.69
C GLU A 143 9.58 0.57 0.30
N HIS A 144 10.24 1.14 1.29
CA HIS A 144 11.07 2.30 1.04
C HIS A 144 12.42 1.88 0.43
N HIS A 145 12.52 2.00 -0.89
CA HIS A 145 13.72 1.74 -1.67
C HIS A 145 14.87 2.70 -1.32
N VAL A 146 15.70 2.33 -0.34
CA VAL A 146 16.82 3.14 0.17
C VAL A 146 18.20 2.56 -0.14
N MET A 147 19.14 3.47 -0.38
CA MET A 147 20.57 3.18 -0.52
C MET A 147 21.17 2.67 0.79
N GLY A 148 22.13 1.76 0.67
CA GLY A 148 22.81 1.14 1.79
C GLY A 148 22.03 -0.03 2.42
N SER A 149 20.82 -0.31 1.94
CA SER A 149 20.05 -1.48 2.36
C SER A 149 20.65 -2.78 1.79
N PRO A 150 20.76 -3.86 2.58
CA PRO A 150 21.09 -5.18 2.05
C PRO A 150 20.15 -5.63 0.92
N MET A 151 18.91 -5.12 0.88
CA MET A 151 17.91 -5.45 -0.14
C MET A 151 18.28 -5.01 -1.56
N GLN A 152 19.23 -4.06 -1.72
CA GLN A 152 19.81 -3.73 -3.04
C GLN A 152 20.42 -4.96 -3.73
N TRP A 153 20.86 -5.96 -2.96
CA TRP A 153 21.46 -7.19 -3.45
C TRP A 153 20.46 -8.36 -3.53
N HIS A 154 19.20 -8.13 -3.15
CA HIS A 154 18.16 -9.15 -3.02
C HIS A 154 16.83 -8.82 -3.69
N GLY A 155 16.73 -7.71 -4.44
CA GLY A 155 15.52 -7.42 -5.24
C GLY A 155 15.41 -5.97 -5.71
N TRP A 156 15.90 -5.01 -4.93
CA TRP A 156 15.68 -3.56 -5.15
C TRP A 156 16.51 -2.93 -6.27
N SER A 157 17.31 -3.72 -6.99
CA SER A 157 18.26 -3.24 -7.99
C SER A 157 19.32 -2.26 -7.43
N ASP A 158 20.17 -1.73 -8.31
CA ASP A 158 21.25 -0.82 -7.94
C ASP A 158 20.77 0.63 -7.75
N LEU A 159 20.48 1.00 -6.51
CA LEU A 159 20.05 2.35 -6.12
C LEU A 159 21.19 3.40 -6.01
N ARG A 160 22.46 3.08 -6.30
CA ARG A 160 23.58 4.05 -6.13
C ARG A 160 23.47 5.30 -7.01
N GLY A 161 22.68 5.23 -8.09
CA GLY A 161 22.37 6.36 -8.97
C GLY A 161 21.03 7.04 -8.70
N SER A 162 20.28 6.61 -7.66
CA SER A 162 18.97 7.17 -7.37
C SER A 162 19.09 8.66 -7.02
N THR A 163 18.30 9.48 -7.71
CA THR A 163 18.13 10.91 -7.40
C THR A 163 16.92 11.19 -6.54
N ALA A 164 16.21 10.14 -6.10
CA ALA A 164 15.04 10.27 -5.27
C ALA A 164 15.41 10.97 -3.96
N LYS A 165 14.50 11.87 -3.56
CA LYS A 165 14.55 12.47 -2.24
C LYS A 165 14.40 11.35 -1.20
N TRP A 166 14.99 11.54 -0.02
CA TRP A 166 14.89 10.59 1.10
C TRP A 166 15.47 9.19 0.82
N SER A 167 16.53 9.10 0.02
CA SER A 167 17.08 7.83 -0.43
C SER A 167 17.98 7.10 0.57
N SER A 168 18.10 7.53 1.82
CA SER A 168 18.96 6.87 2.83
C SER A 168 18.18 6.07 3.88
N ILE A 169 18.86 5.12 4.53
CA ILE A 169 18.29 4.39 5.68
C ILE A 169 17.85 5.36 6.79
N GLU A 170 18.63 6.41 7.06
CA GLU A 170 18.27 7.44 8.05
C GLU A 170 16.96 8.14 7.69
N ASP A 171 16.79 8.51 6.41
CA ASP A 171 15.56 9.10 5.92
C ASP A 171 14.37 8.14 6.09
N SER A 172 14.58 6.85 5.85
CA SER A 172 13.54 5.84 6.10
C SER A 172 13.07 5.84 7.55
N TYR A 173 14.00 5.79 8.51
CA TYR A 173 13.64 5.88 9.93
C TYR A 173 12.91 7.18 10.27
N MET A 174 13.34 8.31 9.70
CA MET A 174 12.67 9.60 9.87
C MET A 174 11.24 9.56 9.34
N ILE A 175 11.03 9.12 8.09
CA ILE A 175 9.70 9.02 7.46
C ILE A 175 8.76 8.15 8.29
N PHE A 176 9.19 6.94 8.66
CA PHE A 176 8.37 6.04 9.45
C PHE A 176 8.05 6.60 10.84
N SER A 177 8.95 7.41 11.41
CA SER A 177 8.69 8.10 12.68
C SER A 177 7.64 9.20 12.50
N LEU A 178 7.81 10.04 11.49
CA LEU A 178 6.87 11.12 11.17
C LEU A 178 5.46 10.60 10.88
N LEU A 179 5.32 9.52 10.09
CA LEU A 179 4.03 8.90 9.81
C LEU A 179 3.33 8.43 11.10
N ARG A 180 4.08 7.81 12.02
CA ARG A 180 3.56 7.36 13.32
C ARG A 180 3.21 8.51 14.24
N GLU A 181 3.95 9.61 14.22
CA GLU A 181 3.59 10.84 14.93
C GLU A 181 2.28 11.45 14.42
N LYS A 182 1.90 11.20 13.16
CA LYS A 182 0.58 11.56 12.61
C LYS A 182 -0.54 10.58 12.96
N GLY A 183 -0.25 9.52 13.72
CA GLY A 183 -1.23 8.51 14.12
C GLY A 183 -1.38 7.34 13.14
N ILE A 184 -0.61 7.31 12.04
CA ILE A 184 -0.63 6.23 11.06
C ILE A 184 0.25 5.08 11.57
N ARG A 185 -0.27 3.86 11.63
CA ARG A 185 0.54 2.67 11.95
C ARG A 185 1.33 2.27 10.71
N ALA A 186 2.51 2.88 10.56
CA ALA A 186 3.39 2.66 9.43
C ALA A 186 4.34 1.47 9.66
N HIS A 187 4.44 0.58 8.68
CA HIS A 187 5.23 -0.66 8.69
C HIS A 187 6.13 -0.71 7.45
N SER A 188 7.38 -1.14 7.64
CA SER A 188 8.25 -1.45 6.51
C SER A 188 7.72 -2.70 5.81
N TRP A 189 7.63 -2.64 4.48
CA TRP A 189 7.39 -3.78 3.60
C TRP A 189 8.71 -4.17 2.92
N VAL A 190 8.91 -5.47 2.68
CA VAL A 190 10.08 -6.10 2.03
C VAL A 190 9.67 -7.42 1.38
#